data_AF-A0A937CMC2-F1
#
_entry.id   AF-A0A937CMC2-F1
#
_cell.length_a   1.000
_cell.length_b   1.000
_cell.length_c   1.000
_cell.angle_alpha   90.00
_cell.angle_beta   90.00
_cell.angle_gamma   90.00
#
_symmetry.space_group_name_H-M   'P 1'
#
loop_
_entity.id
_entity.type
_entity.pdbx_description
1 polymer ?
#
loop_
_entity_poly.entity_id
_entity_poly.type
_entity_poly.pdbx_seq_one_letter_code
_entity_poly.pdbx_strand_id
1 'polypeptide(L)'
;MSWRDALQGADLKAGIRLGLATAMAIAPAVGQAEWQPVEKISTYAITGSSGIDLYRSIGKHGPVAGGNVRAIAHTDFKLTWTRKYQPQPDRSCVLTLAKPKLIITYRLPKPSNALPSPLAASWEAFVAGVHAHERIHGTFIKEMVQEIEKVSVGLSAPDDTKCQKIRADLQARLATISQRQRQRGRDFDQVELSEGGNIHQLVLKLVNGQ
;
A
#
# COMPACT_ATOMS: atom_id res chain seq x y z
N MET A 1 -43.57 33.04 -35.89
CA MET A 1 -45.03 32.90 -36.11
C MET A 1 -45.65 32.40 -34.82
N SER A 2 -46.32 33.32 -34.12
CA SER A 2 -47.20 33.08 -32.98
C SER A 2 -48.60 32.73 -33.50
N TRP A 3 -49.27 31.79 -32.85
CA TRP A 3 -50.69 31.50 -33.03
C TRP A 3 -51.31 31.20 -31.64
N ARG A 4 -51.82 32.25 -30.99
CA ARG A 4 -53.18 32.39 -30.41
C ARG A 4 -53.78 31.15 -29.71
N ASP A 5 -53.95 31.16 -28.39
CA ASP A 5 -55.07 31.75 -27.60
C ASP A 5 -56.28 30.81 -27.41
N ALA A 6 -56.92 30.96 -26.24
CA ALA A 6 -58.16 30.36 -25.73
C ALA A 6 -58.00 28.94 -25.13
N LEU A 7 -58.25 28.71 -23.83
CA LEU A 7 -59.50 29.04 -23.12
C LEU A 7 -59.29 29.43 -21.65
N GLN A 8 -60.16 30.35 -21.22
CA GLN A 8 -60.36 30.85 -19.86
C GLN A 8 -61.12 29.85 -18.97
N GLY A 9 -60.87 29.95 -17.65
CA GLY A 9 -61.93 29.87 -16.63
C GLY A 9 -62.09 28.54 -15.89
N ALA A 10 -61.74 28.51 -14.61
CA ALA A 10 -62.67 28.25 -13.51
C ALA A 10 -61.93 28.07 -12.18
N ASP A 11 -62.45 28.78 -11.18
CA ASP A 11 -62.05 28.83 -9.78
C ASP A 11 -62.18 27.51 -9.00
N LEU A 12 -61.29 27.39 -8.01
CA LEU A 12 -61.43 26.77 -6.68
C LEU A 12 -62.16 25.43 -6.55
N LYS A 13 -61.40 24.36 -6.26
CA LYS A 13 -61.67 23.48 -5.10
C LYS A 13 -60.35 23.00 -4.48
N ALA A 14 -60.10 23.45 -3.25
CA ALA A 14 -59.05 22.93 -2.38
C ALA A 14 -59.29 21.44 -2.11
N GLY A 15 -58.40 20.59 -2.60
CA GLY A 15 -58.31 19.18 -2.25
C GLY A 15 -57.01 18.95 -1.50
N ILE A 16 -57.10 18.83 -0.17
CA ILE A 16 -56.00 18.42 0.69
C ILE A 16 -55.56 17.02 0.25
N ARG A 17 -54.46 16.92 -0.50
CA ARG A 17 -53.77 15.66 -0.74
C ARG A 17 -52.73 15.49 0.36
N LEU A 18 -53.02 14.56 1.27
CA LEU A 18 -52.13 14.11 2.32
C LEU A 18 -50.89 13.48 1.66
N GLY A 19 -49.82 14.28 1.52
CA GLY A 19 -48.54 13.81 1.01
C GLY A 19 -47.81 13.01 2.09
N LEU A 20 -47.74 11.69 1.93
CA LEU A 20 -46.86 10.84 2.73
C LEU A 20 -45.41 11.13 2.30
N ALA A 21 -44.73 12.03 3.02
CA ALA A 21 -43.32 12.30 2.81
C ALA A 21 -42.49 11.15 3.41
N THR A 22 -42.06 10.21 2.57
CA THR A 22 -41.09 9.18 2.95
C THR A 22 -39.73 9.84 3.14
N ALA A 23 -39.38 10.19 4.38
CA ALA A 23 -38.06 10.70 4.73
C ALA A 23 -37.03 9.56 4.59
N MET A 24 -36.36 9.49 3.44
CA MET A 24 -35.21 8.61 3.25
C MET A 24 -34.06 9.17 4.10
N ALA A 25 -33.82 8.57 5.26
CA ALA A 25 -32.71 8.94 6.13
C ALA A 25 -31.39 8.60 5.43
N ILE A 26 -30.78 9.59 4.80
CA ILE A 26 -29.40 9.50 4.29
C ILE A 26 -28.51 9.51 5.53
N ALA A 27 -28.12 8.33 6.02
CA ALA A 27 -27.10 8.23 7.05
C ALA A 27 -25.80 8.85 6.49
N PRO A 28 -25.17 9.81 7.17
CA PRO A 28 -23.89 10.32 6.72
C PRO A 28 -22.88 9.16 6.77
N ALA A 29 -22.34 8.81 5.60
CA ALA A 29 -21.14 7.99 5.55
C ALA A 29 -20.05 8.79 6.25
N VAL A 30 -19.74 8.43 7.50
CA VAL A 30 -18.53 8.91 8.18
C VAL A 30 -17.37 8.31 7.39
N GLY A 31 -16.90 9.03 6.38
CA GLY A 31 -15.69 8.69 5.66
C GLY A 31 -14.56 8.71 6.68
N GLN A 32 -14.06 7.53 7.07
CA GLN A 32 -12.76 7.46 7.69
C GLN A 32 -11.79 8.09 6.70
N ALA A 33 -11.15 9.20 7.07
CA ALA A 33 -10.13 9.79 6.24
C ALA A 33 -9.06 8.73 5.97
N GLU A 34 -9.06 8.18 4.76
CA GLU A 34 -8.13 7.14 4.35
C GLU A 34 -6.72 7.68 4.55
N TRP A 35 -5.93 6.97 5.36
CA TRP A 35 -4.52 7.31 5.52
C TRP A 35 -3.81 7.09 4.19
N GLN A 36 -2.84 7.95 3.89
CA GLN A 36 -2.05 7.85 2.67
C GLN A 36 -0.61 7.44 3.02
N PRO A 37 -0.06 6.41 2.38
CA PRO A 37 1.34 6.05 2.55
C PRO A 37 2.24 7.11 1.94
N VAL A 38 3.40 7.33 2.55
CA VAL A 38 4.48 8.11 1.94
C VAL A 38 5.46 7.15 1.28
N GLU A 39 5.59 7.21 -0.03
CA GLU A 39 6.56 6.40 -0.78
C GLU A 39 7.81 7.22 -1.12
N LYS A 40 8.99 6.64 -0.91
CA LYS A 40 10.29 7.30 -1.11
C LYS A 40 11.22 6.42 -1.93
N ILE A 41 12.06 7.06 -2.74
CA ILE A 41 13.17 6.39 -3.41
C ILE A 41 14.46 6.75 -2.65
N SER A 42 15.22 5.73 -2.28
CA SER A 42 16.60 5.83 -1.81
C SER A 42 17.49 5.18 -2.86
N THR A 43 18.70 5.70 -3.08
CA THR A 43 19.63 5.09 -4.03
C THR A 43 20.94 4.68 -3.39
N TYR A 44 21.59 3.66 -3.95
CA TYR A 44 23.00 3.34 -3.67
C TYR A 44 23.82 3.40 -4.96
N ALA A 45 25.07 3.82 -4.83
CA ALA A 45 25.93 4.10 -5.96
C ALA A 45 26.49 2.80 -6.60
N ILE A 46 26.47 2.76 -7.93
CA ILE A 46 27.12 1.72 -8.72
C ILE A 46 27.99 2.35 -9.82
N THR A 47 28.97 1.59 -10.30
CA THR A 47 29.95 2.01 -11.31
C THR A 47 30.16 0.90 -12.34
N GLY A 48 30.50 1.27 -13.56
CA GLY A 48 30.77 0.32 -14.65
C GLY A 48 30.70 0.98 -16.02
N SER A 49 31.31 0.35 -17.01
CA SER A 49 31.30 0.78 -18.42
C SER A 49 30.54 -0.19 -19.34
N SER A 50 29.98 -1.25 -18.78
CA SER A 50 29.16 -2.25 -19.48
C SER A 50 28.04 -2.75 -18.56
N GLY A 51 27.02 -3.40 -19.12
CA GLY A 51 25.91 -3.94 -18.32
C GLY A 51 26.36 -4.97 -17.29
N ILE A 52 27.31 -5.83 -17.65
CA ILE A 52 27.90 -6.79 -16.71
C ILE A 52 28.70 -6.11 -15.60
N ASP A 53 29.39 -4.99 -15.88
CA ASP A 53 30.12 -4.25 -14.84
C ASP A 53 29.17 -3.58 -13.86
N LEU A 54 28.07 -2.99 -14.36
CA LEU A 54 27.00 -2.45 -13.52
C LEU A 54 26.41 -3.55 -12.62
N TYR A 55 26.11 -4.72 -13.19
CA TYR A 55 25.56 -5.85 -12.42
C TYR A 55 26.54 -6.39 -11.37
N ARG A 56 27.83 -6.48 -11.68
CA ARG A 56 28.87 -6.81 -10.68
C ARG A 56 28.96 -5.77 -9.57
N SER A 57 28.83 -4.49 -9.91
CA SER A 57 28.84 -3.39 -8.93
C SER A 57 27.61 -3.47 -8.00
N ILE A 58 26.44 -3.82 -8.55
CA ILE A 58 25.23 -4.15 -7.78
C ILE A 58 25.53 -5.28 -6.79
N GLY A 59 26.14 -6.39 -7.22
CA GLY A 59 26.48 -7.51 -6.33
C GLY A 59 27.44 -7.14 -5.19
N LYS A 60 28.24 -6.07 -5.34
CA LYS A 60 29.15 -5.56 -4.31
C LYS A 60 28.50 -4.57 -3.35
N HIS A 61 27.61 -3.71 -3.85
CA HIS A 61 27.09 -2.55 -3.10
C HIS A 61 25.61 -2.65 -2.74
N GLY A 62 24.90 -3.62 -3.29
CA GLY A 62 23.47 -3.83 -3.07
C GLY A 62 23.11 -4.00 -1.59
N PRO A 63 21.87 -3.67 -1.18
CA PRO A 63 21.42 -3.85 0.19
C PRO A 63 21.55 -5.31 0.64
N VAL A 64 21.91 -5.51 1.91
CA VAL A 64 21.94 -6.83 2.53
C VAL A 64 20.51 -7.26 2.82
N ALA A 65 20.08 -8.39 2.27
CA ALA A 65 18.73 -8.92 2.44
C ALA A 65 18.84 -10.39 2.92
N GLY A 66 18.64 -10.62 4.21
CA GLY A 66 18.68 -11.96 4.83
C GLY A 66 20.07 -12.62 4.82
N GLY A 67 20.73 -12.70 5.98
CA GLY A 67 22.09 -13.24 6.06
C GLY A 67 23.11 -12.32 5.37
N ASN A 68 24.04 -12.90 4.58
CA ASN A 68 25.10 -12.19 3.86
C ASN A 68 24.82 -11.99 2.36
N VAL A 69 23.59 -12.26 1.90
CA VAL A 69 23.22 -12.09 0.49
C VAL A 69 22.86 -10.64 0.21
N ARG A 70 23.34 -10.11 -0.91
CA ARG A 70 22.99 -8.77 -1.39
C ARG A 70 21.93 -8.85 -2.49
N ALA A 71 20.89 -8.04 -2.37
CA ALA A 71 19.84 -7.92 -3.37
C ALA A 71 20.13 -6.80 -4.37
N ILE A 72 19.47 -6.84 -5.54
CA ILE A 72 19.53 -5.77 -6.54
C ILE A 72 18.85 -4.51 -6.00
N ALA A 73 17.67 -4.67 -5.41
CA ALA A 73 16.90 -3.62 -4.78
C ALA A 73 16.23 -4.16 -3.52
N HIS A 74 15.64 -3.26 -2.74
CA HIS A 74 14.92 -3.66 -1.54
C HIS A 74 13.84 -2.66 -1.17
N THR A 75 12.65 -3.16 -0.85
CA THR A 75 11.56 -2.39 -0.28
C THR A 75 11.57 -2.52 1.24
N ASP A 76 11.76 -1.40 1.92
CA ASP A 76 11.69 -1.28 3.38
C ASP A 76 10.50 -0.40 3.78
N PHE A 77 10.04 -0.47 5.02
CA PHE A 77 8.99 0.39 5.52
C PHE A 77 9.13 0.74 7.00
N LYS A 78 8.63 1.93 7.36
CA LYS A 78 8.41 2.36 8.74
C LYS A 78 6.91 2.51 8.95
N LEU A 79 6.39 1.77 9.92
CA LEU A 79 4.99 1.79 10.29
C LEU A 79 4.85 2.15 11.77
N THR A 80 4.16 3.24 12.05
CA THR A 80 3.73 3.61 13.41
C THR A 80 2.22 3.73 13.48
N TRP A 81 1.67 3.65 14.69
CA TRP A 81 0.22 3.64 14.91
C TRP A 81 -0.17 4.61 16.03
N THR A 82 -1.22 5.39 15.79
CA THR A 82 -1.99 6.07 16.84
C THR A 82 -3.17 5.18 17.21
N ARG A 83 -3.18 4.67 18.45
CA ARG A 83 -4.23 3.78 18.96
C ARG A 83 -4.91 4.37 20.18
N LYS A 84 -6.24 4.21 20.27
CA LYS A 84 -7.04 4.61 21.43
C LYS A 84 -7.79 3.42 22.00
N TYR A 85 -7.33 2.94 23.16
CA TYR A 85 -8.02 1.91 23.94
C TYR A 85 -8.92 2.60 24.97
N GLN A 86 -10.17 2.16 25.08
CA GLN A 86 -11.16 2.74 25.98
C GLN A 86 -11.82 1.64 26.82
N PRO A 87 -11.54 1.61 28.14
CA PRO A 87 -12.36 0.85 29.08
C PRO A 87 -13.82 1.31 29.01
N GLN A 88 -14.74 0.37 29.18
CA GLN A 88 -16.18 0.58 29.09
C GLN A 88 -16.85 0.38 30.46
N PRO A 89 -18.08 0.91 30.68
CA PRO A 89 -18.84 0.69 31.92
C PRO A 89 -19.12 -0.78 32.25
N ASP A 90 -19.25 -1.63 31.22
CA ASP A 90 -19.45 -3.08 31.34
C ASP A 90 -18.16 -3.86 31.67
N ARG A 91 -17.10 -3.15 32.06
CA ARG A 91 -15.75 -3.66 32.36
C ARG A 91 -15.00 -4.21 31.15
N SER A 92 -15.54 -4.14 29.93
CA SER A 92 -14.79 -4.43 28.71
C SER A 92 -13.78 -3.33 28.37
N CYS A 93 -12.89 -3.58 27.43
CA CYS A 93 -12.12 -2.53 26.76
C CYS A 93 -12.21 -2.67 25.24
N VAL A 94 -12.34 -1.54 24.55
CA VAL A 94 -12.50 -1.44 23.09
C VAL A 94 -11.37 -0.61 22.48
N LEU A 95 -10.84 -1.03 21.33
CA LEU A 95 -9.93 -0.23 20.51
C LEU A 95 -10.74 0.63 19.53
N THR A 96 -10.94 1.90 19.88
CA THR A 96 -11.85 2.81 19.13
C THR A 96 -11.16 3.60 18.02
N LEU A 97 -9.83 3.66 18.02
CA LEU A 97 -9.04 4.29 16.96
C LEU A 97 -7.79 3.45 16.69
N ALA A 98 -7.47 3.23 15.42
CA ALA A 98 -6.21 2.66 14.98
C ALA A 98 -5.77 3.32 13.67
N LYS A 99 -5.11 4.47 13.77
CA LYS A 99 -4.66 5.23 12.60
C LYS A 99 -3.18 4.94 12.31
N PRO A 100 -2.81 4.43 11.12
CA PRO A 100 -1.42 4.19 10.78
C PRO A 100 -0.72 5.45 10.24
N LYS A 101 0.60 5.44 10.34
CA LYS A 101 1.52 6.28 9.56
C LYS A 101 2.53 5.36 8.90
N LEU A 102 2.42 5.22 7.58
CA LEU A 102 3.25 4.33 6.77
C LEU A 102 4.20 5.14 5.88
N ILE A 103 5.48 4.81 5.95
CA ILE A 103 6.51 5.28 5.02
C ILE A 103 7.13 4.06 4.35
N ILE A 104 7.06 3.95 3.04
CA ILE A 104 7.70 2.91 2.24
C ILE A 104 8.93 3.51 1.56
N THR A 105 10.06 2.80 1.59
CA THR A 105 11.30 3.21 0.94
C THR A 105 11.77 2.14 -0.03
N TYR A 106 11.84 2.49 -1.31
CA TYR A 106 12.42 1.66 -2.36
C TYR A 106 13.90 2.01 -2.50
N ARG A 107 14.77 1.06 -2.19
CA ARG A 107 16.21 1.22 -2.36
C ARG A 107 16.65 0.66 -3.71
N LEU A 108 17.08 1.53 -4.61
CA LEU A 108 17.44 1.20 -6.00
C LEU A 108 18.92 1.47 -6.30
N PRO A 109 19.56 0.73 -7.22
CA PRO A 109 20.87 1.08 -7.73
C PRO A 109 20.82 2.37 -8.57
N LYS A 110 21.89 3.16 -8.55
CA LYS A 110 22.05 4.35 -9.39
C LYS A 110 23.50 4.47 -9.88
N PRO A 111 23.74 4.58 -11.21
CA PRO A 111 25.06 4.85 -11.75
C PRO A 111 25.60 6.18 -11.22
N SER A 112 26.85 6.17 -10.77
CA SER A 112 27.53 7.38 -10.30
C SER A 112 27.87 8.36 -11.43
N ASN A 113 28.05 7.84 -12.65
CA ASN A 113 28.41 8.59 -13.83
C ASN A 113 27.32 8.45 -14.90
N ALA A 114 27.25 9.42 -15.81
CA ALA A 114 26.43 9.29 -17.01
C ALA A 114 26.89 8.08 -17.84
N LEU A 115 25.93 7.29 -18.31
CA LEU A 115 26.18 6.13 -19.14
C LEU A 115 26.12 6.54 -20.62
N PRO A 116 27.04 6.09 -21.48
CA PRO A 116 26.95 6.32 -22.91
C PRO A 116 25.82 5.48 -23.53
N SER A 117 25.32 5.90 -24.70
CA SER A 117 24.47 5.04 -25.53
C SER A 117 25.33 3.91 -26.15
N PRO A 118 24.85 2.65 -26.24
CA PRO A 118 23.49 2.18 -25.92
C PRO A 118 23.25 1.77 -24.46
N LEU A 119 24.30 1.72 -23.62
CA LEU A 119 24.22 1.23 -22.24
C LEU A 119 23.19 1.97 -21.38
N ALA A 120 23.02 3.28 -21.60
CA ALA A 120 22.00 4.08 -20.91
C ALA A 120 20.58 3.53 -21.11
N ALA A 121 20.23 3.09 -22.33
CA ALA A 121 18.88 2.61 -22.64
C ALA A 121 18.61 1.25 -21.96
N SER A 122 19.56 0.31 -22.04
CA SER A 122 19.46 -0.98 -21.33
C SER A 122 19.37 -0.78 -19.81
N TRP A 123 20.12 0.18 -19.27
CA TRP A 123 20.06 0.54 -17.85
C TRP A 123 18.69 1.08 -17.44
N GLU A 124 18.12 2.02 -18.22
CA GLU A 124 16.81 2.60 -17.94
C GLU A 124 15.70 1.54 -17.93
N ALA A 125 15.71 0.63 -18.91
CA ALA A 125 14.77 -0.48 -18.96
C ALA A 125 14.92 -1.41 -17.75
N PHE A 126 16.16 -1.76 -17.39
CA PHE A 126 16.46 -2.58 -16.22
C PHE A 126 15.95 -1.94 -14.92
N VAL A 127 16.35 -0.70 -14.64
CA VAL A 127 16.01 -0.05 -13.35
C VAL A 127 14.51 0.26 -13.24
N ALA A 128 13.84 0.55 -14.36
CA ALA A 128 12.39 0.72 -14.39
C ALA A 128 11.66 -0.59 -14.04
N GLY A 129 12.11 -1.71 -14.59
CA GLY A 129 11.57 -3.04 -14.30
C GLY A 129 11.80 -3.47 -12.85
N VAL A 130 13.03 -3.27 -12.32
CA VAL A 130 13.34 -3.50 -10.91
C VAL A 130 12.46 -2.64 -10.00
N HIS A 131 12.28 -1.35 -10.32
CA HIS A 131 11.40 -0.49 -9.53
C HIS A 131 9.93 -0.94 -9.61
N ALA A 132 9.47 -1.47 -10.74
CA ALA A 132 8.13 -2.03 -10.86
C ALA A 132 7.94 -3.26 -9.95
N HIS A 133 8.94 -4.14 -9.89
CA HIS A 133 8.97 -5.26 -8.97
C HIS A 133 8.88 -4.79 -7.50
N GLU A 134 9.71 -3.83 -7.09
CA GLU A 134 9.67 -3.29 -5.72
C GLU A 134 8.32 -2.63 -5.36
N ARG A 135 7.63 -2.02 -6.32
CA ARG A 135 6.28 -1.45 -6.10
C ARG A 135 5.22 -2.52 -5.79
N ILE A 136 5.41 -3.76 -6.24
CA ILE A 136 4.53 -4.88 -5.85
C ILE A 136 4.72 -5.21 -4.37
N HIS A 137 5.95 -5.26 -3.87
CA HIS A 137 6.22 -5.38 -2.43
C HIS A 137 5.61 -4.24 -1.63
N GLY A 138 5.74 -3.00 -2.12
CA GLY A 138 5.07 -1.83 -1.56
C GLY A 138 3.55 -1.99 -1.46
N THR A 139 2.93 -2.63 -2.45
CA THR A 139 1.50 -2.95 -2.46
C THR A 139 1.13 -3.96 -1.38
N PHE A 140 1.91 -5.05 -1.23
CA PHE A 140 1.68 -6.03 -0.16
C PHE A 140 1.78 -5.40 1.24
N ILE A 141 2.68 -4.44 1.43
CA ILE A 141 2.79 -3.69 2.70
C ILE A 141 1.53 -2.83 2.94
N LYS A 142 1.03 -2.13 1.91
CA LYS A 142 -0.19 -1.32 2.01
C LYS A 142 -1.40 -2.19 2.38
N GLU A 143 -1.58 -3.31 1.71
CA GLU A 143 -2.66 -4.28 1.98
C GLU A 143 -2.56 -4.86 3.40
N MET A 144 -1.35 -5.18 3.87
CA MET A 144 -1.11 -5.63 5.24
C MET A 144 -1.55 -4.57 6.25
N VAL A 145 -1.24 -3.29 6.03
CA VAL A 145 -1.64 -2.21 6.94
C VAL A 145 -3.15 -1.99 6.94
N GLN A 146 -3.80 -2.07 5.78
CA GLN A 146 -5.27 -2.03 5.67
C GLN A 146 -5.92 -3.18 6.45
N GLU A 147 -5.37 -4.40 6.35
CA GLU A 147 -5.87 -5.54 7.11
C GLU A 147 -5.71 -5.32 8.63
N ILE A 148 -4.55 -4.81 9.06
CA ILE A 148 -4.30 -4.49 10.48
C ILE A 148 -5.33 -3.48 10.98
N GLU A 149 -5.57 -2.41 10.24
CA GLU A 149 -6.56 -1.38 10.60
C GLU A 149 -7.95 -1.99 10.76
N LYS A 150 -8.38 -2.79 9.78
CA LYS A 150 -9.68 -3.46 9.77
C LYS A 150 -9.90 -4.38 10.97
N VAL A 151 -8.89 -5.14 11.39
CA VAL A 151 -9.00 -6.03 12.57
C VAL A 151 -8.81 -5.29 13.90
N SER A 152 -8.28 -4.07 13.86
CA SER A 152 -8.01 -3.27 15.06
C SER A 152 -9.22 -2.47 15.51
N VAL A 153 -9.88 -1.74 14.60
CA VAL A 153 -10.97 -0.83 14.95
C VAL A 153 -12.19 -1.63 15.40
N GLY A 154 -12.70 -1.34 16.60
CA GLY A 154 -13.84 -2.05 17.19
C GLY A 154 -13.48 -3.36 17.88
N LEU A 155 -12.20 -3.78 17.87
CA LEU A 155 -11.76 -4.94 18.65
C LEU A 155 -12.09 -4.70 20.13
N SER A 156 -12.59 -5.72 20.83
CA SER A 156 -13.03 -5.63 22.21
C SER A 156 -12.68 -6.88 23.02
N ALA A 157 -12.40 -6.72 24.32
CA ALA A 157 -12.26 -7.83 25.26
C ALA A 157 -13.10 -7.57 26.53
N PRO A 158 -13.90 -8.55 27.00
CA PRO A 158 -14.63 -8.44 28.26
C PRO A 158 -13.70 -8.56 29.46
N ASP A 159 -14.12 -8.00 30.60
CA ASP A 159 -13.35 -7.99 31.86
C ASP A 159 -11.90 -7.56 31.66
N ASP A 160 -11.70 -6.44 30.97
CA ASP A 160 -10.39 -5.94 30.55
C ASP A 160 -10.23 -4.44 30.86
N THR A 161 -10.53 -4.04 32.09
CA THR A 161 -10.49 -2.63 32.52
C THR A 161 -9.12 -1.96 32.37
N LYS A 162 -8.05 -2.76 32.23
CA LYS A 162 -6.67 -2.29 31.96
C LYS A 162 -6.25 -2.44 30.50
N CYS A 163 -7.15 -2.92 29.63
CA CYS A 163 -6.92 -3.15 28.21
C CYS A 163 -5.72 -4.07 27.92
N GLN A 164 -5.45 -5.04 28.77
CA GLN A 164 -4.33 -5.97 28.64
C GLN A 164 -4.68 -7.14 27.71
N LYS A 165 -5.88 -7.71 27.88
CA LYS A 165 -6.35 -8.85 27.07
C LYS A 165 -6.50 -8.44 25.60
N ILE A 166 -7.12 -7.29 25.33
CA ILE A 166 -7.27 -6.78 23.97
C ILE A 166 -5.93 -6.50 23.29
N ARG A 167 -4.93 -6.02 24.03
CA ARG A 167 -3.58 -5.78 23.49
C ARG A 167 -2.89 -7.08 23.13
N ALA A 168 -3.02 -8.11 23.96
CA ALA A 168 -2.48 -9.44 23.67
C ALA A 168 -3.16 -10.07 22.45
N ASP A 169 -4.49 -9.99 22.35
CA ASP A 169 -5.24 -10.46 21.18
C ASP A 169 -4.80 -9.72 19.91
N LEU A 170 -4.76 -8.38 19.95
CA LEU A 170 -4.29 -7.60 18.82
C LEU A 170 -2.89 -8.03 18.40
N GLN A 171 -1.94 -8.15 19.35
CA GLN A 171 -0.56 -8.55 19.05
C GLN A 171 -0.48 -9.91 18.35
N ALA A 172 -1.30 -10.88 18.76
CA ALA A 172 -1.37 -12.19 18.11
C ALA A 172 -1.85 -12.07 16.66
N ARG A 173 -2.90 -11.28 16.40
CA ARG A 173 -3.42 -11.00 15.05
C ARG A 173 -2.36 -10.33 14.17
N LEU A 174 -1.64 -9.34 14.71
CA LEU A 174 -0.56 -8.65 14.00
C LEU A 174 0.53 -9.64 13.56
N ALA A 175 0.93 -10.57 14.45
CA ALA A 175 1.97 -11.55 14.13
C ALA A 175 1.57 -12.43 12.93
N THR A 176 0.33 -12.92 12.91
CA THR A 176 -0.21 -13.71 11.79
C THR A 176 -0.27 -12.90 10.50
N ILE A 177 -0.81 -11.67 10.55
CA ILE A 177 -0.92 -10.79 9.38
C ILE A 177 0.47 -10.49 8.79
N SER A 178 1.44 -10.12 9.63
CA SER A 178 2.82 -9.85 9.19
C SER A 178 3.50 -11.11 8.63
N GLN A 179 3.25 -12.29 9.18
CA GLN A 179 3.80 -13.52 8.63
C GLN A 179 3.29 -13.79 7.21
N ARG A 180 1.98 -13.61 6.98
CA ARG A 180 1.38 -13.77 5.65
C ARG A 180 1.93 -12.77 4.64
N GLN A 181 2.09 -11.50 5.02
CA GLN A 181 2.71 -10.50 4.16
C GLN A 181 4.13 -10.92 3.75
N ARG A 182 4.95 -11.37 4.70
CA ARG A 182 6.31 -11.84 4.40
C ARG A 182 6.33 -13.08 3.52
N GLN A 183 5.40 -14.01 3.71
CA GLN A 183 5.29 -15.20 2.87
C GLN A 183 4.93 -14.82 1.43
N ARG A 184 3.93 -13.95 1.25
CA ARG A 184 3.53 -13.46 -0.07
C ARG A 184 4.66 -12.76 -0.81
N GLY A 185 5.48 -11.97 -0.09
CA GLY A 185 6.70 -11.38 -0.65
C GLY A 185 7.68 -12.44 -1.16
N ARG A 186 7.98 -13.47 -0.34
CA ARG A 186 8.86 -14.58 -0.74
C ARG A 186 8.32 -15.37 -1.94
N ASP A 187 7.02 -15.64 -1.97
CA ASP A 187 6.39 -16.39 -3.05
C ASP A 187 6.47 -15.62 -4.37
N PHE A 188 6.27 -14.30 -4.32
CA PHE A 188 6.44 -13.42 -5.48
C PHE A 188 7.90 -13.37 -5.95
N ASP A 189 8.85 -13.17 -5.04
CA ASP A 189 10.28 -13.17 -5.36
C ASP A 189 10.72 -14.48 -6.01
N GLN A 190 10.21 -15.61 -5.51
CA GLN A 190 10.54 -16.92 -6.05
C GLN A 190 10.16 -17.06 -7.52
N VAL A 191 9.04 -16.49 -7.95
CA VAL A 191 8.60 -16.52 -9.36
C VAL A 191 9.37 -15.50 -10.22
N GLU A 192 9.58 -14.30 -9.68
CA GLU A 192 10.21 -13.20 -10.42
C GLU A 192 11.70 -13.43 -10.65
N LEU A 193 12.37 -14.10 -9.72
CA LEU A 193 13.81 -14.35 -9.73
C LEU A 193 14.20 -15.71 -10.31
N SER A 194 13.26 -16.66 -10.44
CA SER A 194 13.54 -17.96 -11.06
C SER A 194 13.92 -17.82 -12.54
N GLU A 195 14.49 -18.89 -13.09
CA GLU A 195 14.77 -18.96 -14.53
C GLU A 195 13.52 -18.63 -15.35
N GLY A 196 13.67 -17.76 -16.36
CA GLY A 196 12.54 -17.24 -17.14
C GLY A 196 11.72 -16.13 -16.48
N GLY A 197 11.88 -15.88 -15.17
CA GLY A 197 11.17 -14.84 -14.43
C GLY A 197 11.51 -13.42 -14.87
N ASN A 198 10.66 -12.45 -14.52
CA ASN A 198 10.77 -11.08 -15.00
C ASN A 198 12.09 -10.41 -14.60
N ILE A 199 12.49 -10.51 -13.33
CA ILE A 199 13.77 -9.93 -12.87
C ILE A 199 14.95 -10.69 -13.49
N HIS A 200 14.86 -12.01 -13.59
CA HIS A 200 15.90 -12.81 -14.26
C HIS A 200 16.12 -12.35 -15.72
N GLN A 201 15.04 -12.15 -16.48
CA GLN A 201 15.12 -11.65 -17.86
C GLN A 201 15.66 -10.22 -17.95
N LEU A 202 15.31 -9.34 -17.01
CA LEU A 202 15.86 -7.98 -16.95
C LEU A 202 17.37 -8.01 -16.71
N VAL A 203 17.85 -8.88 -15.81
CA VAL A 203 19.29 -9.08 -15.59
C VAL A 203 19.96 -9.56 -16.87
N LEU A 204 19.41 -10.58 -17.54
CA LEU A 204 19.98 -11.11 -18.79
C LEU A 204 20.07 -10.03 -19.87
N LYS A 205 19.03 -9.21 -20.05
CA LYS A 205 19.05 -8.11 -21.02
C LYS A 205 20.12 -7.08 -20.68
N LEU A 206 20.21 -6.67 -19.41
CA LEU A 206 21.24 -5.74 -18.97
C LEU A 206 22.65 -6.27 -19.26
N VAL A 207 22.96 -7.49 -18.82
CA VAL A 207 24.33 -8.04 -18.96
C VAL A 207 24.71 -8.28 -20.42
N ASN A 208 23.74 -8.52 -21.30
CA ASN A 208 23.95 -8.73 -22.74
C ASN A 208 23.84 -7.45 -23.58
N GLY A 209 23.55 -6.29 -22.97
CA GLY A 209 23.43 -5.01 -23.66
C GLY A 209 22.22 -4.91 -24.59
N GLN A 210 21.10 -5.52 -24.19
CA GLN A 210 19.82 -5.55 -24.92
C GLN A 210 18.80 -4.58 -24.33
#